data_AF-A0A7R9J4V5-F1
#
_entry.id   AF-A0A7R9J4V5-F1
#
_cell.length_a   1.000
_cell.length_b   1.000
_cell.length_c   1.000
_cell.angle_alpha   90.00
_cell.angle_beta   90.00
_cell.angle_gamma   90.00
#
_symmetry.space_group_name_H-M   'P 1'
#
loop_
_entity.id
_entity.type
_entity.pdbx_description
1 polymer ?
#
loop_
_entity_poly.entity_id
_entity_poly.type
_entity_poly.pdbx_seq_one_letter_code
_entity_poly.pdbx_strand_id
1 'polypeptide(L)' 'MTDQCFVFFLAGFETSSTTMSFVLYELAVNPNIQERLGAEIDDVLEKHKGKITYDAIHEMSYLDKVVN' A
#
# COMPACT_ATOMS: atom_id res chain seq x y z
N MET A 1 10.13 -8.75 27.89
CA MET A 1 9.31 -9.13 26.71
C MET A 1 8.55 -7.94 26.15
N THR A 2 7.90 -7.10 26.96
CA THR A 2 7.25 -5.85 26.50
C THR A 2 8.19 -4.86 25.83
N ASP A 3 9.40 -4.64 26.36
CA ASP A 3 10.38 -3.68 25.83
C ASP A 3 10.82 -4.00 24.38
N GLN A 4 11.09 -5.27 24.07
CA GLN A 4 11.45 -5.70 22.72
C GLN A 4 10.31 -5.51 21.72
N CYS A 5 9.05 -5.69 22.13
CA CYS A 5 7.90 -5.44 21.27
C CYS A 5 7.82 -3.96 20.84
N PHE A 6 8.16 -3.02 21.73
CA PHE A 6 8.20 -1.59 21.40
C PHE A 6 9.30 -1.27 20.39
N VAL A 7 10.48 -1.89 20.54
CA VAL A 7 11.59 -1.71 19.59
C VAL A 7 11.21 -2.19 18.19
N PHE A 8 10.61 -3.39 18.07
CA PHE A 8 10.14 -3.89 16.77
C PHE A 8 9.06 -3.02 16.15
N PHE A 9 8.10 -2.53 16.97
CA PHE A 9 7.06 -1.63 16.50
C PHE A 9 7.63 -0.30 15.98
N LEU A 10 8.50 0.36 16.75
CA LEU A 10 9.06 1.66 16.37
C LEU A 10 9.93 1.56 15.11
N ALA A 11 10.79 0.54 15.02
CA ALA A 11 11.64 0.33 13.86
C ALA A 11 10.83 0.11 12.56
N GLY A 12 9.74 -0.66 12.64
CA GLY A 12 8.83 -0.86 11.51
C GLY A 12 7.96 0.36 11.22
N PHE A 13 7.55 1.11 12.26
CA PHE A 13 6.68 2.26 12.13
C PHE A 13 7.37 3.44 11.45
N GLU A 14 8.57 3.82 11.89
CA GLU A 14 9.28 4.99 11.34
C GLU A 14 9.59 4.82 9.85
N THR A 15 10.08 3.64 9.48
CA THR A 15 10.39 3.31 8.08
C THR A 15 9.11 3.25 7.22
N SER A 16 8.10 2.49 7.66
CA SER A 16 6.85 2.32 6.89
C SER A 16 6.06 3.64 6.76
N SER A 17 6.01 4.46 7.82
CA SER A 17 5.32 5.76 7.79
C SER A 17 5.99 6.75 6.84
N THR A 18 7.33 6.73 6.79
CA THR A 18 8.10 7.54 5.84
C THR A 18 7.83 7.08 4.40
N THR A 19 7.90 5.78 4.12
CA THR A 19 7.57 5.23 2.78
C THR A 19 6.16 5.60 2.36
N MET A 20 5.15 5.41 3.23
CA MET A 20 3.77 5.78 2.92
C MET A 20 3.63 7.29 2.64
N SER A 21 4.35 8.14 3.35
CA SER A 21 4.33 9.59 3.12
C SER A 21 4.87 9.95 1.74
N PHE A 22 5.98 9.33 1.31
CA PHE A 22 6.53 9.53 -0.03
C PHE A 22 5.60 9.01 -1.12
N VAL A 23 5.03 7.81 -0.94
CA VAL A 23 4.05 7.23 -1.89
C VAL A 23 2.85 8.17 -2.07
N LEU A 24 2.26 8.64 -0.97
CA LEU A 24 1.11 9.55 -1.04
C LEU A 24 1.48 10.88 -1.69
N TYR A 25 2.69 11.39 -1.44
CA TYR A 25 3.19 12.61 -2.08
C TYR A 25 3.33 12.43 -3.59
N GLU A 26 4.01 11.37 -4.04
CA GLU A 26 4.18 11.07 -5.47
C GLU A 26 2.83 10.85 -6.17
N LEU A 27 1.88 10.17 -5.52
CA LEU A 27 0.53 9.99 -6.07
C LEU A 27 -0.21 11.32 -6.21
N ALA A 28 -0.11 12.22 -5.22
CA ALA A 28 -0.77 13.52 -5.27
C ALA A 28 -0.21 14.45 -6.37
N VAL A 29 1.09 14.35 -6.67
CA VAL A 29 1.75 15.13 -7.72
C VAL A 29 1.56 14.51 -9.10
N ASN A 30 1.35 13.19 -9.18
CA ASN A 30 1.19 12.44 -10.43
C ASN A 30 -0.24 11.86 -10.57
N PRO A 31 -1.25 12.68 -10.94
CA PRO A 31 -2.64 12.26 -11.01
C PRO A 31 -2.88 11.10 -11.98
N ASN A 32 -2.10 10.99 -13.06
CA ASN A 32 -2.20 9.86 -13.99
C ASN A 32 -1.80 8.51 -13.36
N ILE A 33 -0.79 8.52 -12.49
CA ILE A 33 -0.37 7.33 -11.73
C ILE A 33 -1.45 6.98 -10.71
N GLN A 34 -2.00 7.99 -10.03
CA GLN A 34 -3.09 7.81 -9.07
C GLN A 34 -4.35 7.22 -9.70
N GLU A 35 -4.78 7.73 -10.87
CA GLU A 35 -5.93 7.18 -11.62
C GLU A 35 -5.69 5.74 -12.05
N ARG A 36 -4.49 5.45 -12.57
CA ARG A 36 -4.13 4.08 -12.99
C ARG A 36 -4.10 3.11 -11.82
N LEU A 37 -3.58 3.53 -10.67
CA LEU A 37 -3.56 2.73 -9.46
C LEU A 37 -4.98 2.48 -8.93
N GLY A 38 -5.82 3.51 -8.90
CA GLY A 38 -7.23 3.39 -8.52
C GLY A 38 -7.98 2.41 -9.43
N ALA A 39 -7.76 2.48 -10.74
CA ALA A 39 -8.38 1.56 -11.68
C ALA A 39 -7.94 0.09 -11.48
N GLU A 40 -6.67 -0.17 -11.14
CA GLU A 40 -6.23 -1.52 -10.79
C GLU A 40 -6.91 -2.02 -9.50
N ILE A 41 -6.98 -1.16 -8.48
CA ILE A 41 -7.63 -1.50 -7.20
C ILE A 41 -9.10 -1.84 -7.43
N ASP A 42 -9.83 -1.03 -8.19
CA ASP A 42 -11.23 -1.26 -8.49
C ASP A 42 -11.44 -2.57 -9.26
N ASP A 43 -10.65 -2.84 -10.30
CA ASP A 43 -10.73 -4.08 -11.09
C ASP A 43 -10.46 -5.34 -10.24
N VAL A 44 -9.45 -5.28 -9.37
CA VAL A 44 -9.14 -6.39 -8.46
C VAL A 44 -10.25 -6.56 -7.42
N LEU A 45 -10.76 -5.48 -6.83
CA LEU A 45 -11.85 -5.55 -5.86
C LEU A 45 -13.12 -6.10 -6.48
N GLU A 46 -13.47 -5.74 -7.71
CA GLU A 46 -14.61 -6.30 -8.44
C GLU A 46 -14.48 -7.82 -8.60
N LYS A 47 -13.30 -8.32 -8.97
CA LYS A 47 -13.02 -9.77 -9.07
C LYS A 47 -13.16 -10.49 -7.73
N HIS A 48 -12.80 -9.84 -6.64
CA HIS A 48 -12.87 -10.37 -5.27
C HIS A 48 -14.18 -10.05 -4.53
N LYS A 49 -15.24 -9.67 -5.25
CA LYS A 49 -16.58 -9.36 -4.68
C LYS A 49 -16.53 -8.23 -3.64
N GLY A 50 -15.69 -7.22 -3.89
CA GLY A 50 -15.46 -6.07 -3.03
C GLY A 50 -14.70 -6.38 -1.74
N LYS A 51 -14.08 -7.57 -1.62
CA LYS A 51 -13.35 -7.96 -0.41
C LYS A 51 -11.85 -7.77 -0.59
N ILE A 52 -11.24 -7.11 0.38
CA ILE A 52 -9.79 -7.05 0.52
C ILE A 52 -9.34 -8.36 1.18
N THR A 53 -8.98 -9.34 0.37
CA THR A 53 -8.39 -10.63 0.79
C THR A 53 -6.88 -10.62 0.54
N TYR A 54 -6.16 -11.61 1.08
CA TYR A 54 -4.74 -11.78 0.79
C TYR A 54 -4.49 -11.96 -0.71
N ASP A 55 -5.31 -12.79 -1.36
CA ASP A 55 -5.25 -13.00 -2.81
C ASP A 55 -5.53 -11.70 -3.59
N ALA A 56 -6.51 -10.90 -3.15
CA ALA A 56 -6.79 -9.60 -3.77
C ALA A 56 -5.56 -8.67 -3.69
N ILE A 57 -4.93 -8.54 -2.53
CA ILE A 57 -3.72 -7.70 -2.39
C ILE A 57 -2.59 -8.24 -3.27
N HIS A 58 -2.43 -9.57 -3.34
CA HIS A 58 -1.39 -10.19 -4.15
C HIS A 58 -1.59 -9.98 -5.66
N GLU A 59 -2.84 -9.79 -6.11
CA GLU A 59 -3.17 -9.47 -7.50
C GLU A 59 -2.97 -7.98 -7.86
N MET A 60 -2.78 -7.08 -6.89
CA MET A 60 -2.52 -5.65 -7.11
C MET A 60 -1.05 -5.38 -7.49
N SER A 61 -0.68 -5.78 -8.70
CA SER A 61 0.69 -5.74 -9.20
C SER A 61 1.28 -4.33 -9.36
N TYR A 62 0.44 -3.33 -9.65
CA TYR A 62 0.84 -1.94 -9.83
C TYR A 62 0.96 -1.24 -8.48
N LEU A 63 0.11 -1.58 -7.50
CA LEU A 63 0.29 -1.16 -6.11
C LEU A 63 1.67 -1.56 -5.57
N ASP A 64 2.09 -2.80 -5.79
CA ASP A 64 3.42 -3.28 -5.37
C ASP A 64 4.56 -2.45 -5.98
N LYS A 65 4.44 -2.09 -7.27
CA LYS A 65 5.42 -1.24 -7.99
C LYS A 65 5.44 0.22 -7.54
N VAL A 66 4.38 0.70 -6.90
CA VAL A 66 4.32 2.06 -6.36
C VAL A 66 4.97 2.11 -4.97
N VAL A 67 4.91 1.01 -4.22
CA VAL A 67 5.42 0.92 -2.85
C VAL A 67 6.87 0.43 -2.77
N ASN A 68 7.32 -0.42 -3.71
CA ASN A 68 8.68 -1.00 -3.78
C ASN A 68 9.54 -0.37 -4.88
#